data_AF-A0AAT9G7L2-F1
#
_entry.id   AF-A0AAT9G7L2-F1
#
_cell.length_a   1.000
_cell.length_b   1.000
_cell.length_c   1.000
_cell.angle_alpha   90.00
_cell.angle_beta   90.00
_cell.angle_gamma   90.00
#
_symmetry.space_group_name_H-M   'P 1'
#
loop_
_entity.id
_entity.type
_entity.pdbx_description
1 polymer ?
#
loop_
_entity_poly.entity_id
_entity_poly.type
_entity_poly.pdbx_seq_one_letter_code
_entity_poly.pdbx_strand_id
1 'polypeptide(L)'
;MIMGNILTSEQRTALKSRHGNERDRRVCDRIKTVLLYDKGWSYGEIAEALLLSEEAIRKHVRDYQKFNRLLSKLDNDVEWCYKYLI
;
A
#
# COMPACT_ATOMS: atom_id res chain seq x y z
N MET A 1 -19.85 -0.22 -7.40
CA MET A 1 -19.41 -1.61 -7.13
C MET A 1 -18.05 -1.51 -6.45
N ILE A 2 -17.99 -1.76 -5.14
CA ILE A 2 -16.78 -1.60 -4.33
C ILE A 2 -15.90 -2.85 -4.54
N MET A 3 -14.86 -2.74 -5.37
CA MET A 3 -13.86 -3.80 -5.47
C MET A 3 -12.80 -3.59 -4.38
N GLY A 4 -13.20 -3.85 -3.13
CA GLY A 4 -12.22 -4.15 -2.09
C GLY A 4 -11.58 -5.50 -2.39
N ASN A 5 -10.29 -5.65 -2.07
CA ASN A 5 -9.43 -6.84 -2.22
C ASN A 5 -8.38 -6.71 -3.33
N ILE A 6 -7.56 -5.65 -3.28
CA ILE A 6 -6.25 -5.68 -3.94
C ILE A 6 -5.21 -6.44 -3.08
N LEU A 7 -5.52 -6.69 -1.80
CA LEU A 7 -4.67 -7.42 -0.85
C LEU A 7 -5.26 -8.77 -0.46
N THR A 8 -4.39 -9.75 -0.24
CA THR A 8 -4.72 -10.96 0.53
C THR A 8 -4.71 -10.67 2.04
N SER A 9 -5.30 -11.56 2.83
CA SER A 9 -5.29 -11.50 4.31
C SER A 9 -3.86 -11.46 4.88
N GLU A 10 -2.95 -12.23 4.30
CA GLU A 10 -1.54 -12.28 4.67
C GLU A 10 -0.83 -10.95 4.35
N GLN A 11 -1.02 -10.42 3.14
CA GLN A 11 -0.46 -9.13 2.74
C GLN A 11 -0.94 -7.99 3.65
N ARG A 12 -2.22 -7.99 4.00
CA ARG A 12 -2.80 -7.02 4.94
C ARG A 12 -2.14 -7.10 6.32
N THR A 13 -1.87 -8.32 6.79
CA THR A 13 -1.24 -8.56 8.10
C THR A 13 0.23 -8.14 8.09
N ALA A 14 0.98 -8.48 7.04
CA ALA A 14 2.36 -8.07 6.85
C ALA A 14 2.50 -6.54 6.80
N LEU A 15 1.63 -5.85 6.05
CA LEU A 15 1.62 -4.39 5.96
C LEU A 15 1.35 -3.73 7.32
N LYS A 16 0.40 -4.26 8.11
CA LYS A 16 0.13 -3.76 9.47
C LYS A 16 1.32 -3.96 10.41
N SER A 17 1.95 -5.13 10.36
CA SER A 17 3.14 -5.43 11.17
C SER A 17 4.30 -4.48 10.82
N ARG A 18 4.54 -4.25 9.52
CA ARG A 18 5.57 -3.31 9.06
C ARG A 18 5.28 -1.89 9.52
N HIS A 19 4.05 -1.40 9.36
CA HIS A 19 3.68 -0.06 9.82
C HIS A 19 3.98 0.14 11.32
N GLY A 20 3.81 -0.89 12.15
CA GLY A 20 4.15 -0.82 13.58
C GLY A 20 5.64 -0.72 13.88
N ASN A 21 6.50 -1.23 12.99
CA ASN A 21 7.96 -1.26 13.15
C ASN A 21 8.70 -0.17 12.35
N GLU A 22 8.03 0.44 11.37
CA GLU A 22 8.60 1.41 10.45
C GLU A 22 8.73 2.79 11.12
N ARG A 23 9.88 3.43 10.93
CA ARG A 23 10.18 4.76 11.49
C ARG A 23 10.08 5.85 10.44
N ASP A 24 10.23 5.51 9.16
CA ASP A 24 10.06 6.47 8.08
C ASP A 24 8.57 6.78 7.87
N ARG A 25 8.18 8.03 8.19
CA ARG A 25 6.80 8.51 8.02
C ARG A 25 6.31 8.37 6.59
N ARG A 26 7.18 8.57 5.59
CA ARG A 26 6.80 8.45 4.17
C ARG A 26 6.41 7.01 3.83
N VAL A 27 7.13 6.04 4.38
CA VAL A 27 6.82 4.62 4.19
C VAL A 27 5.53 4.26 4.94
N CYS A 28 5.33 4.77 6.15
CA CYS A 28 4.08 4.59 6.89
C CYS A 28 2.87 5.13 6.12
N ASP A 29 2.96 6.31 5.50
CA ASP A 29 1.84 6.90 4.76
C ASP A 29 1.55 6.16 3.45
N ARG A 30 2.58 5.63 2.78
CA ARG A 30 2.40 4.69 1.65
C ARG A 30 1.64 3.44 2.11
N ILE A 31 2.02 2.85 3.25
CA ILE A 31 1.36 1.65 3.80
C ILE A 31 -0.10 1.94 4.17
N LYS A 32 -0.37 3.05 4.87
CA LYS A 32 -1.73 3.47 5.23
C LYS A 32 -2.59 3.68 4.00
N THR A 33 -2.05 4.33 2.96
CA THR A 33 -2.74 4.55 1.70
C THR A 33 -3.25 3.24 1.11
N VAL A 34 -2.38 2.23 1.01
CA VAL A 34 -2.74 0.92 0.46
C VAL A 34 -3.78 0.22 1.33
N LEU A 35 -3.64 0.27 2.66
CA LEU A 35 -4.58 -0.33 3.60
C LEU A 35 -5.97 0.33 3.58
N LEU A 36 -6.04 1.66 3.46
CA LEU A 36 -7.29 2.41 3.40
C LEU A 36 -7.98 2.21 2.05
N TYR A 37 -7.20 2.20 0.95
CA TYR A 37 -7.71 1.89 -0.37
C TYR A 37 -8.29 0.46 -0.44
N ASP A 38 -7.59 -0.52 0.15
CA ASP A 38 -8.09 -1.91 0.25
C ASP A 38 -9.37 -2.02 1.12
N LYS A 39 -9.57 -1.12 2.09
CA LYS A 39 -10.82 -0.98 2.84
C LYS A 39 -11.96 -0.33 2.05
N GLY A 40 -11.70 0.13 0.83
CA GLY A 40 -12.70 0.76 -0.04
C GLY A 40 -12.82 2.27 0.10
N TRP A 41 -11.86 2.94 0.76
CA TRP A 41 -11.83 4.40 0.81
C TRP A 41 -11.48 4.97 -0.57
N SER A 42 -12.15 6.04 -0.95
CA SER A 42 -11.84 6.79 -2.16
C SER A 42 -10.51 7.54 -2.03
N TYR A 43 -9.91 7.93 -3.16
CA TYR A 43 -8.66 8.68 -3.16
C TYR A 43 -8.78 10.00 -2.39
N GLY A 44 -9.93 10.68 -2.47
CA GLY A 44 -10.20 11.93 -1.74
C GLY A 44 -10.27 11.72 -0.23
N GLU A 45 -11.00 10.70 0.23
CA GLU A 45 -11.08 10.38 1.67
C GLU A 45 -9.71 10.02 2.27
N ILE A 46 -8.88 9.29 1.50
CA ILE A 46 -7.52 8.95 1.94
C ILE A 46 -6.64 10.20 1.96
N ALA A 47 -6.74 11.05 0.93
CA ALA A 47 -6.00 12.30 0.83
C ALA A 47 -6.30 13.23 2.01
N GLU A 48 -7.57 13.37 2.35
CA GLU A 48 -8.04 14.15 3.50
C GLU A 48 -7.54 13.56 4.82
N ALA A 49 -7.67 12.24 5.02
CA ALA A 49 -7.25 11.59 6.26
C ALA A 49 -5.73 11.60 6.50
N LEU A 50 -4.93 11.58 5.42
CA LEU A 50 -3.47 11.62 5.49
C LEU A 50 -2.88 13.01 5.29
N LEU A 51 -3.71 14.03 5.02
CA LEU A 51 -3.29 15.39 4.69
C LEU A 51 -2.29 15.44 3.51
N LEU A 52 -2.58 14.66 2.47
CA LEU A 52 -1.78 14.56 1.24
C LEU A 52 -2.62 14.96 0.03
N SER A 53 -1.97 15.18 -1.13
CA SER A 53 -2.70 15.40 -2.37
C SER A 53 -3.28 14.09 -2.91
N GLU A 54 -4.46 14.14 -3.52
CA GLU A 54 -5.05 12.98 -4.20
C GLU A 54 -4.11 12.37 -5.26
N GLU A 55 -3.29 13.20 -5.92
CA GLU A 55 -2.30 12.74 -6.89
C GLU A 55 -1.23 11.86 -6.24
N ALA A 56 -0.75 12.23 -5.04
CA ALA A 56 0.18 11.41 -4.28
C ALA A 56 -0.45 10.07 -3.90
N ILE A 57 -1.71 10.07 -3.45
CA ILE A 57 -2.45 8.84 -3.12
C ILE A 57 -2.59 7.94 -4.35
N ARG A 58 -3.00 8.49 -5.51
CA ARG A 58 -3.12 7.75 -6.78
C ARG A 58 -1.79 7.14 -7.19
N LYS A 59 -0.69 7.90 -7.05
CA LYS A 59 0.66 7.40 -7.33
C LYS A 59 1.00 6.23 -6.42
N HIS A 60 0.80 6.36 -5.11
CA HIS A 60 1.09 5.29 -4.15
C HIS A 60 0.31 3.99 -4.44
N VAL A 61 -0.99 4.10 -4.77
CA VAL A 61 -1.80 2.93 -5.11
C VAL A 61 -1.33 2.30 -6.43
N ARG A 62 -1.03 3.09 -7.47
CA ARG A 62 -0.52 2.59 -8.75
C ARG A 62 0.83 1.90 -8.60
N ASP A 63 1.74 2.53 -7.86
CA ASP A 63 3.06 1.97 -7.59
C ASP A 63 2.90 0.62 -6.90
N TYR A 64 2.10 0.55 -5.82
CA TYR A 64 1.82 -0.70 -5.12
C TYR A 64 1.24 -1.80 -6.02
N GLN A 65 0.22 -1.49 -6.84
CA GLN A 65 -0.37 -2.46 -7.75
C GLN A 65 0.62 -2.97 -8.80
N LYS A 66 1.45 -2.08 -9.34
CA LYS A 66 2.51 -2.45 -10.30
C LYS A 66 3.53 -3.39 -9.64
N PHE A 67 3.94 -3.11 -8.41
CA PHE A 67 4.84 -3.97 -7.65
C PHE A 67 4.20 -5.32 -7.33
N ASN A 68 2.97 -5.36 -6.82
CA ASN A 68 2.27 -6.60 -6.49
C ASN A 68 2.15 -7.53 -7.72
N ARG A 69 1.87 -6.95 -8.90
CA ARG A 69 1.81 -7.69 -10.17
C ARG A 69 3.17 -8.21 -10.64
N LEU A 70 4.26 -7.52 -10.32
CA LEU A 70 5.63 -7.98 -10.63
C LEU A 70 6.05 -9.10 -9.68
N LEU A 71 5.70 -8.97 -8.39
CA LEU A 71 5.99 -9.97 -7.36
C LEU A 71 5.17 -11.24 -7.54
N SER A 72 3.92 -11.15 -7.99
CA SER A 72 3.13 -12.34 -8.33
C SER A 72 3.70 -13.16 -9.50
N LYS A 73 4.70 -12.64 -10.21
CA LYS A 73 5.40 -13.30 -11.32
C LYS A 73 6.79 -13.81 -10.94
N LEU A 74 7.31 -13.42 -9.78
CA LEU A 74 8.59 -13.86 -9.26
C LEU A 74 8.29 -14.83 -8.12
N ASP A 75 8.78 -16.07 -8.22
CA ASP A 75 8.54 -17.10 -7.21
C ASP A 75 8.99 -16.60 -5.82
N ASN A 76 8.01 -16.30 -4.97
CA ASN A 76 8.02 -16.15 -3.50
C ASN A 76 9.25 -15.56 -2.78
N ASP A 77 10.05 -14.71 -3.41
CA ASP A 77 11.12 -13.99 -2.71
C ASP A 77 10.60 -12.65 -2.16
N VAL A 78 9.90 -12.75 -1.02
CA VAL A 78 9.28 -11.64 -0.28
C VAL A 78 10.29 -10.59 0.18
N GLU A 79 11.59 -10.90 0.10
CA GLU A 79 12.70 -10.06 0.55
C GLU A 79 12.93 -8.84 -0.38
N TRP A 80 12.55 -8.94 -1.66
CA TRP A 80 12.80 -7.87 -2.65
C TRP A 80 11.83 -6.70 -2.62
N CYS A 81 10.63 -6.85 -2.04
CA CYS A 81 9.61 -5.79 -1.96
C CYS A 81 10.09 -4.57 -1.16
N TYR A 82 11.14 -4.75 -0.36
CA TYR A 82 11.55 -3.83 0.69
C TYR A 82 12.52 -2.76 0.24
N LYS A 83 13.22 -2.89 -0.92
CA LYS A 83 14.30 -1.97 -1.30
C LYS A 83 13.90 -0.83 -2.26
N TYR A 84 12.78 -0.95 -2.97
CA TYR A 84 12.32 0.06 -3.96
C TYR A 84 11.08 0.85 -3.52
N LEU A 85 10.57 0.56 -2.32
CA LEU A 85 9.51 1.31 -1.64
C LEU A 85 10.04 2.11 -0.43
N ILE A 86 11.36 2.25 -0.28
CA ILE A 86 12.03 3.14 0.67
C ILE A 86 12.52 4.34 -0.14
#